data_AF-A0A6P1W1T0-F1
#
_entry.id   AF-A0A6P1W1T0-F1
#
_cell.length_a   1.000
_cell.length_b   1.000
_cell.length_c   1.000
_cell.angle_alpha   90.00
_cell.angle_beta   90.00
_cell.angle_gamma   90.00
#
_symmetry.space_group_name_H-M   'P 1'
#
loop_
_entity.id
_entity.type
_entity.pdbx_description
1 polymer ?
#
loop_
_entity_poly.entity_id
_entity_poly.type
_entity_poly.pdbx_seq_one_letter_code
_entity_poly.pdbx_strand_id
1 'polypeptide(L)'
;MDEFLEDFTEEAVEIAREAVEAFRRNIEAAGLELTDELKQDFQYHVLRSVNMLTMEFDFRHYGRFKDMSQLRWGIHMPPVEAMEFFIEKVGLGKFAYVYGYEGKQVPTVKNATRRLAWAIAMGRRRVPSVKRDYRGTWYNDGKMKVINAAKQRVRWRASEWIALNLKKQMEAKDL
;
A
#
# COMPACT_ATOMS: atom_id res chain seq x y z
N MET A 1 -19.43 -5.11 30.94
CA MET A 1 -18.45 -5.47 29.90
C MET A 1 -19.04 -5.17 28.52
N ASP A 2 -20.27 -5.58 28.23
CA ASP A 2 -20.99 -5.17 27.01
C ASP A 2 -21.08 -3.65 26.80
N GLU A 3 -21.46 -2.89 27.83
CA GLU A 3 -21.55 -1.41 27.76
C GLU A 3 -20.20 -0.76 27.37
N PHE A 4 -19.09 -1.28 27.91
CA PHE A 4 -17.75 -0.81 27.53
C PHE A 4 -17.41 -1.15 26.08
N LEU A 5 -17.75 -2.36 25.61
CA LEU A 5 -17.50 -2.76 24.22
C LEU A 5 -18.36 -1.96 23.24
N GLU A 6 -19.56 -1.57 23.64
CA GLU A 6 -20.44 -0.71 22.87
C GLU A 6 -19.85 0.69 22.70
N ASP A 7 -19.46 1.33 23.80
CA ASP A 7 -18.77 2.63 23.78
C ASP A 7 -17.46 2.59 22.98
N PHE A 8 -16.71 1.48 23.10
CA PHE A 8 -15.42 1.34 22.43
C PHE A 8 -15.54 1.01 20.93
N THR A 9 -16.73 0.64 20.44
CA THR A 9 -16.93 0.29 19.02
C THR A 9 -16.70 1.49 18.10
N GLU A 10 -17.19 2.68 18.49
CA GLU A 10 -16.98 3.92 17.72
C GLU A 10 -15.50 4.28 17.62
N GLU A 11 -14.77 4.14 18.72
CA GLU A 11 -13.34 4.42 18.75
C GLU A 11 -12.52 3.40 17.96
N ALA A 12 -12.95 2.13 17.95
CA ALA A 12 -12.35 1.11 17.10
C ALA A 12 -12.52 1.43 15.60
N VAL A 13 -13.65 2.02 15.19
CA VAL A 13 -13.85 2.50 13.82
C VAL A 13 -12.89 3.63 13.49
N GLU A 14 -12.67 4.58 14.40
CA GLU A 14 -11.69 5.66 14.20
C GLU A 14 -10.26 5.13 14.09
N ILE A 15 -9.86 4.22 15.00
CA ILE A 15 -8.56 3.57 14.96
C ILE A 15 -8.36 2.85 13.62
N ALA A 16 -9.38 2.13 13.14
CA ALA A 16 -9.31 1.43 11.87
C ALA A 16 -9.16 2.38 10.68
N ARG A 17 -9.85 3.53 10.70
CA ARG A 17 -9.71 4.56 9.67
C ARG A 17 -8.30 5.15 9.63
N GLU A 18 -7.77 5.54 10.79
CA GLU A 18 -6.40 6.06 10.92
C GLU A 18 -5.36 5.02 10.48
N ALA A 19 -5.60 3.75 10.79
CA ALA A 19 -4.75 2.65 10.38
C ALA A 19 -4.70 2.51 8.85
N VAL A 20 -5.85 2.58 8.17
CA VAL A 20 -5.91 2.55 6.70
C VAL A 20 -5.13 3.73 6.10
N GLU A 21 -5.25 4.93 6.66
CA GLU A 21 -4.44 6.08 6.20
C GLU A 21 -2.95 5.86 6.42
N ALA A 22 -2.55 5.31 7.56
CA ALA A 22 -1.16 4.98 7.84
C ALA A 22 -0.62 3.94 6.85
N PHE A 23 -1.40 2.91 6.53
CA PHE A 23 -1.04 1.93 5.51
C PHE A 23 -0.90 2.57 4.13
N ARG A 24 -1.82 3.47 3.74
CA ARG A 24 -1.71 4.24 2.50
C ARG A 24 -0.41 5.03 2.44
N ARG A 25 -0.09 5.81 3.48
CA ARG A 25 1.17 6.58 3.56
C ARG A 25 2.42 5.68 3.45
N ASN A 26 2.38 4.49 4.06
CA ASN A 26 3.49 3.53 3.95
C ASN A 26 3.65 2.96 2.55
N ILE A 27 2.56 2.74 1.81
CA ILE A 27 2.58 2.36 0.39
C ILE A 27 3.26 3.45 -0.45
N GLU A 28 2.96 4.73 -0.15
CA GLU A 28 3.56 5.88 -0.84
C GLU A 28 5.06 5.96 -0.58
N ALA A 29 5.44 5.92 0.70
CA ALA A 29 6.83 5.96 1.12
C ALA A 29 7.64 4.77 0.58
N ALA A 30 7.00 3.61 0.37
CA ALA A 30 7.63 2.44 -0.22
C ALA A 30 7.73 2.49 -1.75
N GLY A 31 7.10 3.48 -2.41
CA GLY A 31 7.10 3.64 -3.87
C GLY A 31 6.35 2.54 -4.59
N LEU A 32 5.26 2.04 -4.00
CA LEU A 32 4.45 0.93 -4.53
C LEU A 32 3.25 1.41 -5.37
N GLU A 33 3.32 2.63 -5.89
CA GLU A 33 2.24 3.36 -6.55
C GLU A 33 2.29 3.22 -8.08
N LEU A 34 2.09 2.01 -8.61
CA LEU A 34 2.05 1.85 -10.06
C LEU A 34 0.70 2.31 -10.64
N THR A 35 -0.41 1.92 -10.00
CA THR A 35 -1.79 2.13 -10.50
C THR A 35 -2.72 2.75 -9.45
N ASP A 36 -2.23 3.07 -8.26
CA ASP A 36 -3.00 3.43 -7.05
C ASP A 36 -4.04 2.40 -6.58
N GLU A 37 -4.26 1.31 -7.32
CA GLU A 37 -5.23 0.28 -6.98
C GLU A 37 -4.96 -0.32 -5.59
N LEU A 38 -3.70 -0.47 -5.16
CA LEU A 38 -3.39 -0.99 -3.82
C LEU A 38 -3.95 -0.06 -2.73
N LYS A 39 -3.80 1.26 -2.87
CA LYS A 39 -4.25 2.23 -1.87
C LYS A 39 -5.77 2.26 -1.75
N GLN A 40 -6.45 2.15 -2.89
CA GLN A 40 -7.90 2.22 -2.99
C GLN A 40 -8.57 0.91 -2.53
N ASP A 41 -7.86 -0.20 -2.62
CA ASP A 41 -8.35 -1.55 -2.31
C ASP A 41 -8.30 -1.90 -0.81
N PHE A 42 -7.71 -1.04 0.02
CA PHE A 42 -7.73 -1.24 1.47
C PHE A 42 -9.14 -1.04 2.04
N GLN A 43 -9.61 -2.06 2.74
CA GLN A 43 -10.87 -2.08 3.47
C GLN A 43 -10.60 -2.45 4.93
N TYR A 44 -11.51 -2.06 5.80
CA TYR A 44 -11.49 -2.47 7.19
C TYR A 44 -12.88 -2.90 7.63
N HIS A 45 -12.92 -3.84 8.55
CA HIS A 45 -14.15 -4.33 9.17
C HIS A 45 -13.97 -4.29 10.69
N VAL A 46 -14.95 -3.74 11.39
CA VAL A 46 -15.02 -3.82 12.85
C VAL A 46 -16.14 -4.80 13.18
N LEU A 47 -15.78 -5.98 13.65
CA LEU A 47 -16.71 -7.05 13.99
C LEU A 47 -16.90 -7.09 15.50
N ARG A 48 -18.15 -6.92 15.95
CA ARG A 48 -18.55 -7.13 17.34
C ARG A 48 -19.08 -8.55 17.50
N SER A 49 -18.54 -9.24 18.47
CA SER A 49 -19.14 -10.45 19.06
C SER A 49 -19.36 -10.21 20.56
N VAL A 50 -20.11 -11.11 21.21
CA VAL A 50 -20.54 -10.95 22.61
C VAL A 50 -19.39 -10.61 23.56
N ASN A 51 -18.22 -11.22 23.37
CA ASN A 51 -17.07 -11.04 24.27
C ASN A 51 -15.83 -10.47 23.59
N MET A 52 -15.92 -10.08 22.32
CA MET A 52 -14.73 -9.70 21.55
C MET A 52 -15.08 -8.68 20.49
N LEU A 53 -14.23 -7.66 20.40
CA LEU A 53 -14.19 -6.69 19.31
C LEU A 53 -12.99 -7.01 18.43
N THR A 54 -13.23 -7.26 17.15
CA THR A 54 -12.19 -7.58 16.17
C THR A 54 -12.09 -6.46 15.14
N MET A 55 -10.88 -6.00 14.87
CA MET A 55 -10.58 -5.12 13.74
C MET A 55 -9.85 -5.92 12.67
N GLU A 56 -10.49 -6.06 11.51
CA GLU A 56 -9.95 -6.74 10.34
C GLU A 56 -9.57 -5.71 9.27
N PHE A 57 -8.48 -5.97 8.57
CA PHE A 57 -7.97 -5.13 7.48
C PHE A 57 -7.72 -6.01 6.29
N ASP A 58 -8.41 -5.71 5.18
CA ASP A 58 -8.43 -6.56 4.00
C ASP A 58 -8.08 -5.75 2.74
N PHE A 59 -7.63 -6.48 1.72
CA PHE A 59 -7.42 -5.99 0.37
C PHE A 59 -7.51 -7.17 -0.59
N ARG A 60 -7.99 -6.97 -1.83
CA ARG A 60 -8.34 -8.06 -2.76
C ARG A 60 -7.15 -8.87 -3.25
N HIS A 61 -5.97 -8.24 -3.34
CA HIS A 61 -4.79 -8.86 -3.95
C HIS A 61 -3.64 -8.96 -2.97
N TYR A 62 -3.03 -10.14 -2.85
CA TYR A 62 -1.87 -10.37 -2.00
C TYR A 62 -0.85 -9.22 -2.10
N GLY A 63 -0.61 -8.52 -0.98
CA GLY A 63 0.15 -7.27 -0.96
C GLY A 63 1.53 -7.41 -1.59
N ARG A 64 2.12 -8.61 -1.54
CA ARG A 64 3.43 -8.92 -2.14
C ARG A 64 3.43 -8.98 -3.68
N PHE A 65 2.30 -9.28 -4.33
CA PHE A 65 2.18 -9.19 -5.79
C PHE A 65 2.09 -7.72 -6.23
N LYS A 66 1.40 -6.88 -5.46
CA LYS A 66 1.36 -5.42 -5.68
C LYS A 66 2.66 -4.72 -5.21
N ASP A 67 3.48 -5.35 -4.36
CA ASP A 67 4.85 -4.93 -4.01
C ASP A 67 5.85 -5.02 -5.17
N MET A 68 5.45 -5.63 -6.29
CA MET A 68 6.29 -5.73 -7.48
C MET A 68 6.32 -4.39 -8.23
N SER A 69 6.90 -3.36 -7.63
CA SER A 69 7.25 -2.11 -8.33
C SER A 69 8.20 -2.33 -9.52
N GLN A 70 8.81 -3.51 -9.59
CA GLN A 70 9.71 -3.93 -10.66
C GLN A 70 9.35 -5.33 -11.16
N LEU A 71 8.79 -5.41 -12.38
CA LEU A 71 8.76 -6.64 -13.16
C LEU A 71 10.20 -7.09 -13.43
N ARG A 72 10.54 -8.30 -13.00
CA ARG A 72 11.90 -8.84 -13.09
C ARG A 72 12.04 -9.63 -14.39
N TRP A 73 12.90 -9.14 -15.27
CA TRP A 73 13.11 -9.69 -16.61
C TRP A 73 14.46 -10.40 -16.75
N GLY A 74 14.91 -11.06 -15.67
CA GLY A 74 16.27 -11.58 -15.56
C GLY A 74 16.66 -12.53 -16.70
N ILE A 75 15.82 -13.53 -16.99
CA ILE A 75 16.06 -14.52 -18.05
C ILE A 75 15.25 -14.19 -19.31
N HIS A 76 14.05 -13.66 -19.15
CA HIS A 76 13.12 -13.40 -20.25
C HIS A 76 13.15 -11.94 -20.69
N MET A 77 13.05 -11.71 -21.99
CA MET A 77 12.88 -10.37 -22.51
C MET A 77 11.55 -9.76 -22.07
N PRO A 78 11.52 -8.49 -21.61
CA PRO A 78 10.26 -7.78 -21.45
C PRO A 78 9.45 -7.76 -22.76
N PRO A 79 8.10 -7.75 -22.69
CA PRO A 79 7.23 -7.70 -23.86
C PRO A 79 7.45 -6.39 -24.60
N VAL A 80 8.06 -6.49 -25.78
CA VAL A 80 8.41 -5.32 -26.61
C VAL A 80 7.16 -4.62 -27.11
N GLU A 81 6.12 -5.38 -27.45
CA GLU A 81 4.81 -4.88 -27.91
C GLU A 81 4.17 -3.94 -26.89
N ALA A 82 4.25 -4.28 -25.59
CA ALA A 82 3.74 -3.41 -24.52
C ALA A 82 4.55 -2.10 -24.41
N MET A 83 5.86 -2.16 -24.69
CA MET A 83 6.72 -0.97 -24.70
C MET A 83 6.44 -0.10 -25.94
N GLU A 84 6.16 -0.72 -27.10
CA GLU A 84 5.72 -0.01 -28.31
C GLU A 84 4.43 0.75 -28.03
N PHE A 85 3.42 0.08 -27.47
CA PHE A 85 2.15 0.70 -27.09
C PHE A 85 2.34 1.88 -26.12
N PHE A 86 3.22 1.74 -25.13
CA PHE A 86 3.56 2.82 -24.21
C PHE A 86 4.15 4.05 -24.94
N ILE A 87 5.10 3.83 -25.84
CA ILE A 87 5.73 4.91 -26.62
C ILE A 87 4.73 5.58 -27.55
N GLU A 88 3.83 4.82 -28.17
CA GLU A 88 2.75 5.35 -29.01
C GLU A 88 1.82 6.28 -28.21
N LYS A 89 1.51 5.92 -26.95
CA LYS A 89 0.66 6.74 -26.08
C LYS A 89 1.35 8.00 -25.56
N VAL A 90 2.63 7.90 -25.20
CA VAL A 90 3.42 9.03 -24.68
C VAL A 90 3.83 9.99 -25.81
N GLY A 91 4.08 9.44 -26.99
CA GLY A 91 4.57 10.16 -28.16
C GLY A 91 6.09 10.25 -28.22
N LEU A 92 6.65 10.12 -29.42
CA LEU A 92 8.11 10.15 -29.67
C LEU A 92 8.78 11.45 -29.19
N GLY A 93 8.07 12.59 -29.23
CA GLY A 93 8.62 13.89 -28.84
C GLY A 93 8.98 14.03 -27.36
N LYS A 94 8.57 13.08 -26.51
CA LYS A 94 8.97 13.03 -25.09
C LYS A 94 10.31 12.34 -24.86
N PHE A 95 10.86 11.68 -25.88
CA PHE A 95 12.14 10.98 -25.80
C PHE A 95 13.23 11.89 -26.39
N ALA A 96 14.28 12.15 -25.61
CA ALA A 96 15.33 13.08 -26.00
C ALA A 96 16.11 12.64 -27.24
N TYR A 97 16.22 11.32 -27.47
CA TYR A 97 17.03 10.77 -28.55
C TYR A 97 16.62 9.34 -28.91
N VAL A 98 16.73 8.99 -30.20
CA VAL A 98 16.54 7.61 -30.72
C VAL A 98 17.84 7.12 -31.34
N TYR A 99 18.43 6.09 -30.73
CA TYR A 99 19.75 5.58 -31.12
C TYR A 99 19.74 4.77 -32.43
N GLY A 100 20.84 4.90 -33.18
CA GLY A 100 21.22 4.03 -34.30
C GLY A 100 20.66 4.42 -35.67
N TYR A 101 20.32 5.70 -35.85
CA TYR A 101 20.19 6.29 -37.18
C TYR A 101 21.55 6.90 -37.54
N GLU A 102 22.21 6.34 -38.55
CA GLU A 102 23.49 6.82 -39.06
C GLU A 102 23.27 7.72 -40.29
N GLY A 103 24.03 8.81 -40.37
CA GLY A 103 23.99 9.73 -41.50
C GLY A 103 22.67 10.50 -41.66
N LYS A 104 22.18 10.63 -42.89
CA LYS A 104 20.96 11.40 -43.26
C LYS A 104 19.67 10.56 -43.24
N GLN A 105 19.63 9.46 -42.52
CA GLN A 105 18.44 8.63 -42.45
C GLN A 105 17.34 9.33 -41.63
N VAL A 106 16.21 9.60 -42.28
CA VAL A 106 15.02 10.11 -41.59
C VAL A 106 14.26 8.92 -40.99
N PRO A 107 14.12 8.85 -39.67
CA PRO A 107 13.43 7.76 -39.01
C PRO A 107 11.93 7.79 -39.32
N THR A 108 11.35 6.66 -39.73
CA THR A 108 9.89 6.50 -39.70
C THR A 108 9.40 6.37 -38.26
N VAL A 109 8.21 6.91 -37.97
CA VAL A 109 7.59 6.84 -36.63
C VAL A 109 7.55 5.40 -36.10
N LYS A 110 7.18 4.45 -36.94
CA LYS A 110 7.12 3.02 -36.59
C LYS A 110 8.49 2.44 -36.22
N ASN A 111 9.54 2.74 -37.01
CA ASN A 111 10.88 2.24 -36.74
C ASN A 111 11.49 2.88 -35.48
N ALA A 112 11.25 4.18 -35.27
CA ALA A 112 11.71 4.89 -34.08
C ALA A 112 11.06 4.33 -32.81
N THR A 113 9.74 4.08 -32.86
CA THR A 113 8.96 3.48 -31.78
C THR A 113 9.50 2.11 -31.40
N ARG A 114 9.65 1.22 -32.39
CA ARG A 114 10.19 -0.13 -32.17
C ARG A 114 11.61 -0.12 -31.60
N ARG A 115 12.48 0.79 -32.05
CA ARG A 115 13.85 0.92 -31.54
C ARG A 115 13.88 1.40 -30.09
N LEU A 116 13.08 2.41 -29.76
CA LEU A 116 12.93 2.87 -28.38
C LEU A 116 12.36 1.76 -27.50
N ALA A 117 11.34 1.04 -27.96
CA ALA A 117 10.74 -0.07 -27.24
C ALA A 117 11.79 -1.14 -26.92
N TRP A 118 12.60 -1.51 -27.92
CA TRP A 118 13.68 -2.46 -27.75
C TRP A 118 14.77 -1.96 -26.81
N ALA A 119 15.15 -0.68 -26.90
CA ALA A 119 16.14 -0.07 -26.01
C ALA A 119 15.67 -0.06 -24.55
N ILE A 120 14.41 0.32 -24.30
CA ILE A 120 13.79 0.27 -22.96
C ILE A 120 13.78 -1.16 -22.45
N ALA A 121 13.35 -2.11 -23.27
CA ALA A 121 13.24 -3.51 -22.87
C ALA A 121 14.63 -4.13 -22.59
N MET A 122 15.64 -3.80 -23.40
CA MET A 122 17.03 -4.20 -23.15
C MET A 122 17.60 -3.55 -21.90
N GLY A 123 17.29 -2.28 -21.63
CA GLY A 123 17.64 -1.62 -20.37
C GLY A 123 17.06 -2.33 -19.16
N ARG A 124 15.76 -2.67 -19.22
CA ARG A 124 15.06 -3.42 -18.16
C ARG A 124 15.60 -4.84 -17.96
N ARG A 125 16.07 -5.49 -19.02
CA ARG A 125 16.73 -6.80 -18.95
C ARG A 125 18.14 -6.71 -18.35
N ARG A 126 18.91 -5.69 -18.72
CA ARG A 126 20.32 -5.53 -18.34
C ARG A 126 20.51 -4.98 -16.94
N VAL A 127 19.60 -4.16 -16.43
CA VAL A 127 19.64 -3.72 -15.04
C VAL A 127 19.32 -4.95 -14.17
N PRO A 128 20.30 -5.54 -13.47
CA PRO A 128 20.06 -6.73 -12.69
C PRO A 128 19.01 -6.39 -11.63
N SER A 129 17.96 -7.20 -11.55
CA SER A 129 17.00 -7.12 -10.47
C SER A 129 17.75 -7.45 -9.18
N VAL A 130 18.27 -6.44 -8.50
CA VAL A 130 18.92 -6.60 -7.20
C VAL A 130 17.92 -7.35 -6.34
N LYS A 131 18.30 -8.54 -5.85
CA LYS A 131 17.52 -9.25 -4.85
C LYS A 131 17.46 -8.29 -3.67
N ARG A 132 16.34 -7.57 -3.51
CA ARG A 132 16.11 -6.74 -2.34
C ARG A 132 16.28 -7.67 -1.14
N ASP A 133 17.31 -7.43 -0.33
CA ASP A 133 17.44 -8.12 0.95
C ASP A 133 16.15 -7.91 1.72
N TYR A 134 15.67 -8.97 2.35
CA TYR A 134 14.41 -8.96 3.08
C TYR A 134 14.48 -7.89 4.19
N ARG A 135 13.91 -6.71 3.93
CA ARG A 135 13.80 -5.61 4.91
C ARG A 135 12.47 -5.63 5.69
N GLY A 136 11.77 -6.77 5.68
CA GLY A 136 10.39 -6.88 6.14
C GLY A 136 9.37 -6.40 5.09
N THR A 137 8.10 -6.73 5.30
CA THR A 137 6.99 -6.24 4.47
C THR A 137 6.64 -4.80 4.85
N TRP A 138 6.26 -3.97 3.87
CA TRP A 138 5.95 -2.55 4.08
C TRP A 138 4.84 -2.32 5.12
N TYR A 139 3.93 -3.28 5.28
CA TYR A 139 2.86 -3.23 6.26
C TYR A 139 3.30 -3.56 7.68
N ASN A 140 4.51 -4.08 7.92
CA ASN A 140 4.94 -4.44 9.29
C ASN A 140 5.15 -3.21 10.18
N ASP A 141 5.78 -2.16 9.66
CA ASP A 141 5.99 -0.93 10.42
C ASP A 141 4.66 -0.23 10.74
N GLY A 142 3.77 -0.14 9.74
CA GLY A 142 2.41 0.35 9.92
C GLY A 142 1.61 -0.46 10.93
N LYS A 143 1.63 -1.79 10.80
CA LYS A 143 0.91 -2.71 11.69
C LYS A 143 1.29 -2.51 13.15
N MET A 144 2.58 -2.42 13.46
CA MET A 144 3.02 -2.25 14.85
C MET A 144 2.63 -0.89 15.43
N LYS A 145 2.68 0.18 14.62
CA LYS A 145 2.19 1.50 15.03
C LYS A 145 0.70 1.49 15.33
N VAL A 146 -0.10 0.87 14.46
CA VAL A 146 -1.55 0.71 14.64
C VAL A 146 -1.86 -0.08 15.91
N ILE A 147 -1.21 -1.21 16.13
CA ILE A 147 -1.40 -2.03 17.33
C ILE A 147 -1.05 -1.23 18.59
N ASN A 148 0.05 -0.48 18.58
CA ASN A 148 0.47 0.31 19.73
C ASN A 148 -0.50 1.46 20.01
N ALA A 149 -0.99 2.15 18.98
CA ALA A 149 -2.01 3.18 19.11
C ALA A 149 -3.32 2.62 19.69
N ALA A 150 -3.79 1.49 19.14
CA ALA A 150 -4.97 0.80 19.64
C ALA A 150 -4.83 0.38 21.12
N LYS A 151 -3.68 -0.21 21.49
CA LYS A 151 -3.39 -0.59 22.88
C LYS A 151 -3.44 0.59 23.84
N GLN A 152 -2.90 1.75 23.44
CA GLN A 152 -2.93 2.94 24.28
C GLN A 152 -4.36 3.47 24.47
N ARG A 153 -5.15 3.55 23.38
CA ARG A 153 -6.56 3.97 23.44
C ARG A 153 -7.42 3.06 24.29
N VAL A 154 -7.29 1.73 24.12
CA VAL A 154 -7.98 0.74 24.98
C VAL A 154 -7.63 0.97 26.46
N ARG A 155 -6.35 1.20 26.78
CA ARG A 155 -5.92 1.44 28.16
C ARG A 155 -6.56 2.69 28.75
N TRP A 156 -6.54 3.81 28.02
CA TRP A 156 -7.15 5.06 28.49
C TRP A 156 -8.64 4.90 28.73
N ARG A 157 -9.38 4.32 27.77
CA ARG A 157 -10.82 4.10 27.94
C ARG A 157 -11.17 3.13 29.06
N ALA A 158 -10.40 2.07 29.21
CA ALA A 158 -10.60 1.15 30.34
C ALA A 158 -10.40 1.88 31.67
N SER A 159 -9.39 2.75 31.78
CA SER A 159 -9.18 3.55 32.99
C SER A 159 -10.32 4.53 33.27
N GLU A 160 -10.82 5.23 32.25
CA GLU A 160 -11.98 6.13 32.37
C GLU A 160 -13.24 5.37 32.84
N TRP A 161 -13.52 4.23 32.21
CA TRP A 161 -14.67 3.39 32.54
C TRP A 161 -14.60 2.84 33.97
N ILE A 162 -13.42 2.38 34.39
CA ILE A 162 -13.19 1.92 35.77
C ILE A 162 -13.41 3.07 36.76
N ALA A 163 -12.87 4.26 36.51
CA ALA A 163 -13.01 5.41 37.39
C ALA A 163 -14.48 5.85 37.53
N LEU A 164 -15.22 5.89 36.42
CA LEU A 164 -16.66 6.22 36.42
C LEU A 164 -17.48 5.21 37.21
N ASN A 165 -17.21 3.92 37.05
CA ASN A 165 -17.95 2.89 37.78
C ASN A 165 -17.59 2.84 39.27
N LEU A 166 -16.32 3.04 39.63
CA LEU A 166 -15.93 3.20 41.02
C LEU A 166 -16.63 4.40 41.66
N LYS A 167 -16.68 5.54 40.97
CA LYS A 167 -17.42 6.72 41.43
C LYS A 167 -18.89 6.40 41.69
N LYS A 168 -19.59 5.81 40.71
CA LYS A 168 -21.00 5.41 40.85
C LYS A 168 -21.22 4.47 42.04
N GLN A 169 -20.31 3.52 42.27
CA GLN A 169 -20.39 2.59 43.39
C GLN A 169 -20.17 3.27 44.76
N MET A 170 -19.30 4.28 44.83
CA MET A 170 -19.07 5.04 46.06
C MET A 170 -20.28 5.93 46.38
N GLU A 171 -20.81 6.66 45.38
CA GLU A 171 -22.00 7.50 45.54
C GLU A 171 -23.25 6.70 45.94
N ALA A 172 -23.38 5.46 45.44
CA ALA A 172 -24.48 4.56 45.80
C ALA A 172 -24.34 3.94 47.21
N LYS A 173 -23.15 4.00 47.83
CA LYS A 173 -22.88 3.48 49.18
C LYS A 173 -23.04 4.53 50.28
N ASP A 174 -22.99 5.81 49.91
CA ASP A 174 -23.16 6.95 50.82
C ASP A 174 -24.64 7.39 50.96
N LEU A 175 -25.58 6.66 50.33
CA LEU A 175 -27.03 6.76 50.46
C LEU A 175 -27.58 5.54 51.22
#